data_AF-A0A1V6SXZ2-F1
#
_entry.id   AF-A0A1V6SXZ2-F1
#
_cell.length_a   1.000
_cell.length_b   1.000
_cell.length_c   1.000
_cell.angle_alpha   90.00
_cell.angle_beta   90.00
_cell.angle_gamma   90.00
#
_symmetry.space_group_name_H-M   'P 1'
#
loop_
_entity.id
_entity.type
_entity.pdbx_description
1 polymer ?
#
loop_
_entity_poly.entity_id
_entity_poly.type
_entity_poly.pdbx_seq_one_letter_code
_entity_poly.pdbx_strand_id
1 'polypeptide(L)'
;MKLLDFPNELLSKVAHLLDDEYCINAFVQTCRRFYLQFNTLLYELNVRNSRACALEWAAKNGFEASARNALGAGASPNASGFEEWLPMALACIHGHHTVVRLLINHGVDPSSTESWLREPEYEPQSDDEGCPLILAAGRGHESVVRLLISHGVHPDIRSLRVDNVDLSGLAIAARNGHLSIVKLLINLGCDPYIEGWFGSSILADAAYGGHYEIVHFLLETNPEIEPTGVASSALAMAAENGHADIVDLLLEHGKTPTHFMAGYPLEPLIWAVKKEHYLILQSLRLSMDVDAFIVNSEADDEHQRHLLLISAACGWNRLIDKLLQCGCSTDFHHTKRLLWSVKEKSSGLRHLNSVQYPSPLALAAHRGHLDTVKFLLNHKTNPQTVEHLLNEREPTPLLLAIDGYHKPIVNMLLDNGANPNHLTDGRIPVFFKAVDAPEILELLFDHGANPELEGEQVPTAWKGSIYVQALLSGNLRTVEFLRRRFSFQESPRTDKSSSLSFLQAAAKGGVRMMEYLIQTGYQVLAGSPEVAEALQIVLSKADNAALAFLFERNLVGDLVSIGDTSIMALVDSPDGDLAAMSATLDMLLAHGIRMEIEEQDKSPLHDLYFRV
;
A
#
# COMPACT_ATOMS: atom_id res chain seq x y z
N MET A 1 -5.96 -67.23 -4.61
CA MET A 1 -6.76 -66.50 -3.60
C MET A 1 -6.72 -65.04 -3.97
N LYS A 2 -7.88 -64.38 -4.01
CA LYS A 2 -7.92 -62.92 -4.06
C LYS A 2 -7.48 -62.40 -2.69
N LEU A 3 -6.90 -61.19 -2.64
CA LEU A 3 -6.45 -60.59 -1.38
C LEU A 3 -7.58 -60.49 -0.33
N LEU A 4 -8.82 -60.37 -0.80
CA LEU A 4 -10.05 -60.36 0.00
C LEU A 4 -10.36 -61.70 0.69
N ASP A 5 -9.76 -62.81 0.25
CA ASP A 5 -10.01 -64.14 0.80
C ASP A 5 -9.15 -64.43 2.04
N PHE A 6 -8.18 -63.57 2.36
CA PHE A 6 -7.31 -63.74 3.52
C PHE A 6 -8.01 -63.35 4.84
N PRO A 7 -7.70 -64.03 5.96
CA PRO A 7 -8.19 -63.66 7.27
C PRO A 7 -7.57 -62.35 7.75
N ASN A 8 -8.33 -61.59 8.54
CA ASN A 8 -7.93 -60.25 9.01
C ASN A 8 -6.59 -60.26 9.76
N GLU A 9 -6.32 -61.28 10.57
CA GLU A 9 -5.07 -61.40 11.34
C GLU A 9 -3.82 -61.46 10.45
N LEU A 10 -3.91 -62.16 9.31
CA LEU A 10 -2.79 -62.32 8.38
C LEU A 10 -2.57 -61.05 7.57
N LEU A 11 -3.66 -60.41 7.16
CA LEU A 11 -3.66 -59.10 6.53
C LEU A 11 -3.04 -58.01 7.43
N SER A 12 -3.34 -58.02 8.73
CA SER A 12 -2.75 -57.08 9.71
C SER A 12 -1.25 -57.28 9.85
N LYS A 13 -0.78 -58.53 9.92
CA LYS A 13 0.66 -58.84 10.01
C LYS A 13 1.43 -58.42 8.75
N VAL A 14 0.83 -58.62 7.57
CA VAL A 14 1.43 -58.16 6.30
C VAL A 14 1.49 -56.63 6.26
N ALA A 15 0.43 -55.93 6.67
CA ALA A 15 0.43 -54.48 6.73
C ALA A 15 1.53 -53.92 7.66
N HIS A 16 1.73 -54.51 8.84
CA HIS A 16 2.84 -54.12 9.74
C HIS A 16 4.25 -54.39 9.17
N LEU A 17 4.38 -55.30 8.19
CA LEU A 17 5.66 -55.59 7.54
C LEU A 17 5.95 -54.68 6.34
N LEU A 18 4.94 -53.98 5.82
CA LEU A 18 5.11 -53.13 4.63
C LEU A 18 5.83 -51.81 4.94
N ASP A 19 5.79 -51.33 6.18
CA ASP A 19 6.47 -50.12 6.73
C ASP A 19 6.43 -48.85 5.84
N ASP A 20 5.53 -48.81 4.86
CA ASP A 20 5.39 -47.76 3.85
C ASP A 20 3.93 -47.29 3.79
N GLU A 21 3.73 -46.01 4.11
CA GLU A 21 2.44 -45.33 4.12
C GLU A 21 1.76 -45.38 2.74
N TYR A 22 2.53 -45.28 1.65
CA TYR A 22 2.00 -45.27 0.29
C TYR A 22 1.33 -46.60 -0.07
N CYS A 23 2.02 -47.71 0.22
CA CYS A 23 1.50 -49.05 -0.01
C CYS A 23 0.21 -49.32 0.78
N ILE A 24 0.16 -48.90 2.04
CA ILE A 24 -1.00 -49.14 2.91
C ILE A 24 -2.18 -48.23 2.54
N ASN A 25 -1.91 -46.99 2.14
CA ASN A 25 -2.94 -46.07 1.65
C ASN A 25 -3.59 -46.62 0.35
N ALA A 26 -2.78 -47.16 -0.56
CA ALA A 26 -3.29 -47.82 -1.76
C ALA A 26 -4.21 -49.00 -1.41
N PHE A 27 -3.87 -49.84 -0.43
CA PHE A 27 -4.73 -50.93 0.03
C PHE A 27 -6.05 -50.44 0.63
N VAL A 28 -6.01 -49.39 1.45
CA VAL A 28 -7.16 -48.80 2.12
C VAL A 28 -8.18 -48.23 1.13
N GLN A 29 -7.72 -47.68 0.00
CA GLN A 29 -8.60 -47.13 -1.04
C GLN A 29 -9.32 -48.20 -1.88
N THR A 30 -8.86 -49.45 -1.86
CA THR A 30 -9.45 -50.50 -2.72
C THR A 30 -10.80 -51.01 -2.24
N CYS A 31 -11.06 -51.10 -0.93
CA CYS A 31 -12.35 -51.56 -0.41
C CYS A 31 -12.60 -51.18 1.05
N ARG A 32 -13.89 -51.09 1.42
CA ARG A 32 -14.33 -50.73 2.79
C ARG A 32 -13.79 -51.65 3.88
N ARG A 33 -13.59 -52.94 3.59
CA ARG A 33 -13.05 -53.90 4.57
C ARG A 33 -11.60 -53.56 4.94
N PHE A 34 -10.76 -53.28 3.95
CA PHE A 34 -9.37 -52.87 4.18
C PHE A 34 -9.29 -51.47 4.78
N TYR A 35 -10.17 -50.56 4.39
CA TYR A 35 -10.30 -49.27 5.07
C TYR A 35 -10.55 -49.44 6.57
N LEU A 36 -11.60 -50.15 6.98
CA LEU A 36 -11.92 -50.32 8.40
C LEU A 36 -10.80 -51.03 9.19
N GLN A 37 -10.00 -51.85 8.51
CA GLN A 37 -9.00 -52.67 9.15
C GLN A 37 -7.62 -52.01 9.26
N PHE A 38 -7.22 -51.22 8.26
CA PHE A 38 -5.89 -50.60 8.20
C PHE A 38 -5.90 -49.10 8.47
N ASN A 39 -7.07 -48.46 8.57
CA ASN A 39 -7.16 -47.02 8.83
C ASN A 39 -6.45 -46.63 10.14
N THR A 40 -6.61 -47.40 11.23
CA THR A 40 -5.87 -47.12 12.48
C THR A 40 -4.35 -47.21 12.29
N LEU A 41 -3.89 -48.20 11.51
CA LEU A 41 -2.48 -48.43 11.20
C LEU A 41 -1.89 -47.31 10.34
N LEU A 42 -2.69 -46.69 9.45
CA LEU A 42 -2.29 -45.48 8.73
C LEU A 42 -2.03 -44.30 9.67
N TYR A 43 -2.90 -44.07 10.67
CA TYR A 43 -2.66 -43.02 11.65
C TYR A 43 -1.43 -43.32 12.52
N GLU A 44 -1.19 -44.58 12.91
CA GLU A 44 0.02 -44.98 13.63
C GLU A 44 1.30 -44.73 12.82
N LEU A 45 1.28 -45.02 11.51
CA LEU A 45 2.40 -44.73 10.61
C LEU A 45 2.58 -43.24 10.39
N ASN A 46 1.50 -42.48 10.24
CA ASN A 46 1.55 -41.02 10.11
C ASN A 46 2.19 -40.35 11.34
N VAL A 47 1.86 -40.82 12.54
CA VAL A 47 2.47 -40.34 13.79
C VAL A 47 3.97 -40.66 13.82
N ARG A 48 4.38 -41.84 13.34
CA ARG A 48 5.80 -42.25 13.30
C ARG A 48 6.62 -41.51 12.24
N ASN A 49 6.06 -41.32 11.05
CA ASN A 49 6.80 -40.86 9.87
C ASN A 49 6.62 -39.38 9.57
N SER A 50 5.44 -38.81 9.83
CA SER A 50 5.05 -37.45 9.46
C SER A 50 4.82 -36.55 10.67
N ARG A 51 5.30 -36.95 11.86
CA ARG A 51 5.29 -36.17 13.10
C ARG A 51 3.92 -35.62 13.56
N ALA A 52 2.79 -36.17 13.08
CA ALA A 52 1.40 -35.77 13.37
C ALA A 52 0.70 -34.76 12.42
N CYS A 53 1.14 -34.63 11.16
CA CYS A 53 0.43 -33.84 10.13
C CYS A 53 -1.07 -34.20 9.95
N ALA A 54 -1.47 -35.45 10.21
CA ALA A 54 -2.90 -35.82 10.13
C ALA A 54 -3.75 -35.16 11.23
N LEU A 55 -3.19 -34.93 12.43
CA LEU A 55 -3.88 -34.23 13.52
C LEU A 55 -4.03 -32.75 13.20
N GLU A 56 -3.00 -32.12 12.65
CA GLU A 56 -3.03 -30.72 12.20
C GLU A 56 -4.05 -30.51 11.08
N TRP A 57 -4.04 -31.39 10.07
CA TRP A 57 -5.01 -31.35 8.99
C TRP A 57 -6.43 -31.53 9.50
N ALA A 58 -6.64 -32.46 10.44
CA ALA A 58 -7.94 -32.66 11.07
C ALA A 58 -8.36 -31.44 11.91
N ALA A 59 -7.43 -30.80 12.62
CA ALA A 59 -7.67 -29.58 13.38
C ALA A 59 -8.01 -28.38 12.48
N LYS A 60 -7.31 -28.21 11.36
CA LYS A 60 -7.58 -27.15 10.38
C LYS A 60 -8.96 -27.28 9.73
N ASN A 61 -9.38 -28.50 9.42
CA ASN A 61 -10.62 -28.77 8.68
C ASN A 61 -11.81 -29.17 9.55
N GLY A 62 -11.63 -29.37 10.86
CA GLY A 62 -12.72 -29.73 11.78
C GLY A 62 -13.12 -31.20 11.74
N PHE A 63 -12.24 -32.09 11.26
CA PHE A 63 -12.55 -33.51 11.14
C PHE A 63 -12.36 -34.24 12.47
N GLU A 64 -13.42 -34.23 13.29
CA GLU A 64 -13.43 -34.86 14.62
C GLU A 64 -12.99 -36.33 14.60
N ALA A 65 -13.51 -37.12 13.65
CA ALA A 65 -13.18 -38.54 13.56
C ALA A 65 -11.69 -38.77 13.25
N SER A 66 -11.12 -37.96 12.37
CA SER A 66 -9.70 -38.00 12.03
C SER A 66 -8.82 -37.56 13.20
N ALA A 67 -9.20 -36.49 13.90
CA ALA A 67 -8.50 -36.02 15.09
C ALA A 67 -8.50 -37.10 16.20
N ARG A 68 -9.65 -37.74 16.44
CA ARG A 68 -9.80 -38.84 17.41
C ARG A 68 -8.94 -40.05 17.04
N ASN A 69 -8.91 -40.41 15.76
CA ASN A 69 -8.09 -41.53 15.30
C ASN A 69 -6.59 -41.23 15.42
N ALA A 70 -6.17 -40.01 15.07
CA ALA A 70 -4.78 -39.58 15.22
C ALA A 70 -4.34 -39.59 16.70
N LEU A 71 -5.14 -39.02 17.60
CA LEU A 71 -4.88 -39.03 19.05
C LEU A 71 -4.88 -40.46 19.62
N GLY A 72 -5.81 -41.31 19.17
CA GLY A 72 -5.89 -42.72 19.56
C GLY A 72 -4.70 -43.55 19.05
N ALA A 73 -4.09 -43.16 17.93
CA ALA A 73 -2.87 -43.76 17.39
C ALA A 73 -1.58 -43.24 18.07
N GLY A 74 -1.69 -42.36 19.06
CA GLY A 74 -0.57 -41.83 19.83
C GLY A 74 0.01 -40.52 19.30
N ALA A 75 -0.71 -39.78 18.45
CA ALA A 75 -0.32 -38.41 18.09
C ALA A 75 -0.20 -37.55 19.36
N SER A 76 0.87 -36.77 19.48
CA SER A 76 0.98 -35.80 20.56
C SER A 76 -0.08 -34.71 20.37
N PRO A 77 -0.92 -34.42 21.38
CA PRO A 77 -1.95 -33.41 21.27
C PRO A 77 -1.38 -31.98 21.17
N ASN A 78 -0.12 -31.79 21.58
CA ASN A 78 0.58 -30.50 21.58
C ASN A 78 1.49 -30.29 20.36
N ALA A 79 1.61 -31.21 19.41
CA ALA A 79 2.75 -31.19 18.47
C ALA A 79 2.40 -31.44 17.00
N SER A 80 3.20 -30.81 16.13
CA SER A 80 4.28 -31.52 15.43
C SER A 80 5.59 -30.72 15.40
N GLY A 81 6.72 -31.42 15.52
CA GLY A 81 8.03 -31.13 14.90
C GLY A 81 8.79 -29.82 15.16
N PHE A 82 8.17 -28.65 15.05
CA PHE A 82 8.81 -27.33 15.03
C PHE A 82 8.10 -26.29 15.90
N GLU A 83 6.80 -26.46 16.16
CA GLU A 83 6.01 -25.51 16.95
C GLU A 83 5.17 -26.29 17.98
N GLU A 84 5.34 -25.95 19.26
CA GLU A 84 4.40 -26.38 20.28
C GLU A 84 3.03 -25.75 19.95
N TRP A 85 1.94 -26.49 20.15
CA TRP A 85 0.54 -26.03 20.09
C TRP A 85 -0.20 -25.89 18.76
N LEU A 86 0.43 -26.21 17.63
CA LEU A 86 -0.17 -26.00 16.30
C LEU A 86 -1.59 -26.59 16.10
N PRO A 87 -1.92 -27.84 16.53
CA PRO A 87 -3.28 -28.36 16.38
C PRO A 87 -4.34 -27.55 17.15
N MET A 88 -4.01 -27.05 18.34
CA MET A 88 -4.93 -26.23 19.14
C MET A 88 -5.15 -24.87 18.48
N ALA A 89 -4.09 -24.23 18.01
CA ALA A 89 -4.15 -22.96 17.30
C ALA A 89 -5.02 -23.06 16.04
N LEU A 90 -4.77 -24.05 15.17
CA LEU A 90 -5.55 -24.29 13.95
C LEU A 90 -7.04 -24.53 14.26
N ALA A 91 -7.34 -25.36 15.26
CA ALA A 91 -8.72 -25.62 15.66
C ALA A 91 -9.43 -24.36 16.17
N CYS A 92 -8.71 -23.47 16.88
CA CYS A 92 -9.26 -22.22 17.40
C CYS A 92 -9.43 -21.16 16.30
N ILE A 93 -8.45 -20.99 15.41
CA ILE A 93 -8.51 -20.06 14.26
C ILE A 93 -9.70 -20.38 13.34
N HIS A 94 -9.97 -21.67 13.14
CA HIS A 94 -11.06 -22.13 12.27
C HIS A 94 -12.37 -22.43 13.00
N GLY A 95 -12.44 -22.28 14.33
CA GLY A 95 -13.69 -22.37 15.09
C GLY A 95 -14.21 -23.79 15.35
N HIS A 96 -13.33 -24.78 15.30
CA HIS A 96 -13.70 -26.20 15.40
C HIS A 96 -13.89 -26.65 16.85
N HIS A 97 -15.00 -26.22 17.44
CA HIS A 97 -15.40 -26.49 18.83
C HIS A 97 -15.22 -27.94 19.29
N THR A 98 -15.59 -28.92 18.47
CA THR A 98 -15.47 -30.34 18.82
C THR A 98 -14.02 -30.80 18.88
N VAL A 99 -13.18 -30.32 17.96
CA VAL A 99 -11.75 -30.65 17.92
C VAL A 99 -11.01 -29.96 19.08
N VAL A 100 -11.31 -28.68 19.37
CA VAL A 100 -10.77 -27.98 20.55
C VAL A 100 -11.09 -28.75 21.83
N ARG A 101 -12.34 -29.19 21.98
CA ARG A 101 -12.74 -30.01 23.14
C ARG A 101 -11.98 -31.33 23.23
N LEU A 102 -11.79 -32.01 22.09
CA LEU A 102 -11.00 -33.24 22.06
C LEU A 102 -9.56 -32.99 22.50
N LEU A 103 -8.92 -31.93 22.01
CA LEU A 103 -7.55 -31.59 22.39
C LEU A 103 -7.43 -31.30 23.89
N ILE A 104 -8.33 -30.49 24.47
CA ILE A 104 -8.36 -30.24 25.93
C ILE A 104 -8.51 -31.54 26.72
N ASN A 105 -9.42 -32.43 26.31
CA ASN A 105 -9.63 -33.73 26.97
C ASN A 105 -8.40 -34.66 26.89
N HIS A 106 -7.53 -34.46 25.89
CA HIS A 106 -6.27 -35.18 25.73
C HIS A 106 -5.08 -34.48 26.42
N GLY A 107 -5.33 -33.43 27.22
CA GLY A 107 -4.34 -32.81 28.10
C GLY A 107 -3.63 -31.58 27.54
N VAL A 108 -4.13 -30.99 26.45
CA VAL A 108 -3.65 -29.64 26.03
C VAL A 108 -4.12 -28.61 27.05
N ASP A 109 -3.21 -27.79 27.58
CA ASP A 109 -3.50 -26.75 28.58
C ASP A 109 -4.02 -25.45 27.92
N PRO A 110 -5.34 -25.22 27.79
CA PRO A 110 -5.89 -24.12 27.00
C PRO A 110 -5.47 -22.70 27.45
N SER A 111 -4.79 -22.57 28.60
CA SER A 111 -4.31 -21.31 29.18
C SER A 111 -2.89 -20.91 28.79
N SER A 112 -2.18 -21.67 27.95
CA SER A 112 -0.83 -21.30 27.51
C SER A 112 -0.79 -19.91 26.87
N THR A 113 0.12 -19.07 27.34
CA THR A 113 0.38 -17.71 26.83
C THR A 113 1.52 -17.66 25.83
N GLU A 114 2.09 -18.80 25.43
CA GLU A 114 3.14 -18.84 24.43
C GLU A 114 2.55 -18.54 23.04
N SER A 115 3.15 -17.59 22.32
CA SER A 115 2.76 -17.29 20.93
C SER A 115 3.16 -18.46 20.04
N TRP A 116 2.18 -19.02 19.31
CA TRP A 116 2.45 -20.13 18.38
C TRP A 116 3.18 -19.67 17.10
N LEU A 117 3.12 -18.37 16.75
CA LEU A 117 3.95 -17.72 15.73
C LEU A 117 5.09 -16.96 16.43
N ARG A 118 6.27 -17.59 16.50
CA ARG A 118 7.50 -16.99 17.07
C ARG A 118 8.65 -16.92 16.05
N GLU A 119 8.32 -16.98 14.76
CA GLU A 119 9.27 -16.80 13.67
C GLU A 119 9.53 -15.30 13.43
N PRO A 120 10.74 -14.78 13.67
CA PRO A 120 11.05 -13.35 13.59
C PRO A 120 11.19 -12.80 12.15
N GLU A 121 11.04 -13.64 11.12
CA GLU A 121 11.37 -13.28 9.73
C GLU A 121 10.14 -12.97 8.84
N TYR A 122 8.91 -13.26 9.27
CA TYR A 122 7.69 -12.91 8.54
C TYR A 122 7.05 -11.63 9.10
N GLU A 123 6.60 -10.75 8.18
CA GLU A 123 6.08 -9.43 8.53
C GLU A 123 4.92 -9.48 9.56
N PRO A 124 4.91 -8.58 10.56
CA PRO A 124 4.02 -8.62 11.72
C PRO A 124 2.59 -8.11 11.40
N GLN A 125 1.89 -8.69 10.43
CA GLN A 125 0.56 -8.23 10.01
C GLN A 125 -0.59 -9.24 10.20
N SER A 126 -0.36 -10.45 10.71
CA SER A 126 -1.44 -11.40 10.95
C SER A 126 -2.03 -11.24 12.36
N ASP A 127 -3.36 -11.13 12.47
CA ASP A 127 -4.13 -11.26 13.73
C ASP A 127 -4.11 -12.69 14.29
N ASP A 128 -3.21 -13.54 13.78
CA ASP A 128 -3.10 -14.94 14.11
C ASP A 128 -2.03 -15.18 15.18
N GLU A 129 -1.59 -14.18 15.91
CA GLU A 129 -0.63 -14.32 17.01
C GLU A 129 -1.33 -14.45 18.38
N GLY A 130 -0.70 -15.15 19.32
CA GLY A 130 -1.16 -15.26 20.71
C GLY A 130 -1.83 -16.58 21.10
N CYS A 131 -2.54 -16.57 22.23
CA CYS A 131 -3.12 -17.76 22.85
C CYS A 131 -4.46 -18.20 22.19
N PRO A 132 -5.02 -19.39 22.48
CA PRO A 132 -6.17 -19.97 21.79
C PRO A 132 -7.42 -19.11 21.96
N LEU A 133 -7.56 -18.48 23.14
CA LEU A 133 -8.66 -17.57 23.40
C LEU A 133 -8.55 -16.33 22.52
N ILE A 134 -7.35 -15.76 22.39
CA ILE A 134 -7.08 -14.60 21.53
C ILE A 134 -7.37 -14.95 20.06
N LEU A 135 -6.87 -16.09 19.57
CA LEU A 135 -7.10 -16.55 18.19
C LEU A 135 -8.60 -16.77 17.90
N ALA A 136 -9.30 -17.47 18.81
CA ALA A 136 -10.73 -17.72 18.67
C ALA A 136 -11.54 -16.42 18.73
N ALA A 137 -11.15 -15.49 19.61
CA ALA A 137 -11.79 -14.18 19.75
C ALA A 137 -11.58 -13.31 18.50
N GLY A 138 -10.35 -13.23 17.98
CA GLY A 138 -10.03 -12.45 16.79
C GLY A 138 -10.69 -12.96 15.50
N ARG A 139 -11.00 -14.26 15.45
CA ARG A 139 -11.72 -14.90 14.33
C ARG A 139 -13.23 -15.03 14.52
N GLY A 140 -13.78 -14.59 15.67
CA GLY A 140 -15.23 -14.52 15.88
C GLY A 140 -15.90 -15.81 16.37
N HIS A 141 -15.11 -16.77 16.87
CA HIS A 141 -15.62 -18.09 17.27
C HIS A 141 -16.11 -18.12 18.72
N GLU A 142 -17.26 -17.50 18.97
CA GLU A 142 -17.84 -17.38 20.33
C GLU A 142 -18.00 -18.73 21.04
N SER A 143 -18.38 -19.80 20.32
CA SER A 143 -18.54 -21.15 20.89
C SER A 143 -17.23 -21.69 21.46
N VAL A 144 -16.12 -21.46 20.75
CA VAL A 144 -14.76 -21.83 21.16
C VAL A 144 -14.30 -20.96 22.33
N VAL A 145 -14.54 -19.64 22.29
CA VAL A 145 -14.22 -18.74 23.41
C VAL A 145 -14.92 -19.20 24.70
N ARG A 146 -16.22 -19.50 24.64
CA ARG A 146 -16.98 -20.03 25.78
C ARG A 146 -16.43 -21.36 26.26
N LEU A 147 -16.04 -22.24 25.35
CA LEU A 147 -15.45 -23.54 25.67
C LEU A 147 -14.13 -23.35 26.44
N LEU A 148 -13.23 -22.51 25.94
CA LEU A 148 -11.94 -22.24 26.57
C LEU A 148 -12.12 -21.66 27.98
N ILE A 149 -12.98 -20.65 28.14
CA ILE A 149 -13.28 -20.05 29.44
C ILE A 149 -13.87 -21.08 30.42
N SER A 150 -14.76 -21.97 29.96
CA SER A 150 -15.32 -23.04 30.80
C SER A 150 -14.29 -24.07 31.26
N HIS A 151 -13.14 -24.16 30.60
CA HIS A 151 -12.01 -25.02 30.96
C HIS A 151 -10.90 -24.26 31.71
N GLY A 152 -11.22 -23.10 32.29
CA GLY A 152 -10.35 -22.39 33.23
C GLY A 152 -9.43 -21.33 32.61
N VAL A 153 -9.57 -21.03 31.31
CA VAL A 153 -8.83 -19.92 30.70
C VAL A 153 -9.37 -18.59 31.25
N HIS A 154 -8.47 -17.75 31.76
CA HIS A 154 -8.84 -16.43 32.24
C HIS A 154 -9.33 -15.57 31.05
N PRO A 155 -10.49 -14.89 31.15
CA PRO A 155 -11.05 -14.15 30.02
C PRO A 155 -10.21 -12.91 29.64
N ASP A 156 -9.46 -12.35 30.60
CA ASP A 156 -8.47 -11.27 30.37
C ASP A 156 -7.04 -11.81 30.22
N ILE A 157 -6.88 -12.98 29.59
CA ILE A 157 -5.55 -13.52 29.28
C ILE A 157 -4.83 -12.62 28.28
N ARG A 158 -3.52 -12.40 28.51
CA ARG A 158 -2.66 -11.55 27.67
C ARG A 158 -1.51 -12.36 27.10
N SER A 159 -1.17 -12.08 25.85
CA SER A 159 0.01 -12.62 25.19
C SER A 159 0.93 -11.47 24.80
N LEU A 160 2.22 -11.61 25.09
CA LEU A 160 3.23 -10.67 24.63
C LEU A 160 3.61 -11.01 23.19
N ARG A 161 3.52 -10.00 22.33
CA ARG A 161 3.96 -10.09 20.94
C ARG A 161 5.44 -9.73 20.80
N VAL A 162 6.06 -10.05 19.66
CA VAL A 162 7.50 -9.79 19.37
C VAL A 162 7.85 -8.29 19.47
N ASP A 163 6.89 -7.41 19.26
CA ASP A 163 7.01 -5.94 19.37
C ASP A 163 6.73 -5.38 20.79
N ASN A 164 6.62 -6.24 21.81
CA ASN A 164 6.30 -5.90 23.21
C ASN A 164 4.92 -5.25 23.41
N VAL A 165 3.97 -5.50 22.51
CA VAL A 165 2.57 -5.09 22.68
C VAL A 165 1.78 -6.19 23.40
N ASP A 166 0.99 -5.81 24.40
CA ASP A 166 0.05 -6.70 25.07
C ASP A 166 -1.13 -6.99 24.14
N LEU A 167 -1.31 -8.26 23.80
CA LEU A 167 -2.42 -8.71 22.97
C LEU A 167 -3.55 -9.26 23.85
N SER A 168 -4.75 -8.67 23.76
CA SER A 168 -5.95 -9.10 24.48
C SER A 168 -7.03 -9.61 23.51
N GLY A 169 -7.71 -10.69 23.89
CA GLY A 169 -8.83 -11.24 23.12
C GLY A 169 -9.98 -10.23 22.96
N LEU A 170 -10.17 -9.33 23.93
CA LEU A 170 -11.16 -8.26 23.86
C LEU A 170 -10.80 -7.22 22.79
N ALA A 171 -9.54 -6.81 22.72
CA ALA A 171 -9.05 -5.81 21.77
C ALA A 171 -9.14 -6.32 20.32
N ILE A 172 -8.66 -7.53 20.03
CA ILE A 172 -8.75 -8.09 18.66
C ILE A 172 -10.21 -8.35 18.28
N ALA A 173 -11.04 -8.86 19.19
CA ALA A 173 -12.46 -9.04 18.92
C ALA A 173 -13.15 -7.71 18.57
N ALA A 174 -12.77 -6.61 19.24
CA ALA A 174 -13.27 -5.27 18.94
C ALA A 174 -12.77 -4.76 17.59
N ARG A 175 -11.47 -4.92 17.28
CA ARG A 175 -10.86 -4.53 16.00
C ARG A 175 -11.47 -5.25 14.79
N ASN A 176 -11.88 -6.51 14.99
CA ASN A 176 -12.38 -7.38 13.91
C ASN A 176 -13.91 -7.50 13.89
N GLY A 177 -14.63 -6.78 14.76
CA GLY A 177 -16.09 -6.63 14.65
C GLY A 177 -16.93 -7.69 15.35
N HIS A 178 -16.36 -8.46 16.27
CA HIS A 178 -17.03 -9.57 16.94
C HIS A 178 -17.81 -9.13 18.18
N LEU A 179 -18.90 -8.39 17.97
CA LEU A 179 -19.72 -7.79 19.04
C LEU A 179 -20.18 -8.78 20.12
N SER A 180 -20.55 -10.01 19.75
CA SER A 180 -21.03 -11.00 20.72
C SER A 180 -19.93 -11.45 21.69
N ILE A 181 -18.68 -11.52 21.20
CA ILE A 181 -17.50 -11.83 22.00
C ILE A 181 -17.11 -10.63 22.86
N VAL A 182 -17.15 -9.41 22.32
CA VAL A 182 -16.92 -8.18 23.09
C VAL A 182 -17.89 -8.10 24.28
N LYS A 183 -19.19 -8.31 24.02
CA LYS A 183 -20.22 -8.37 25.08
C LYS A 183 -19.95 -9.48 26.09
N LEU A 184 -19.55 -10.66 25.62
CA LEU A 184 -19.23 -11.79 26.49
C LEU A 184 -18.08 -11.46 27.44
N LEU A 185 -16.96 -10.98 26.91
CA LEU A 185 -15.74 -10.71 27.68
C LEU A 185 -15.94 -9.56 28.67
N ILE A 186 -16.60 -8.47 28.27
CA ILE A 186 -16.93 -7.36 29.19
C ILE A 186 -17.87 -7.83 30.33
N ASN A 187 -18.89 -8.64 30.02
CA ASN A 187 -19.78 -9.20 31.04
C ASN A 187 -19.06 -10.17 32.01
N LEU A 188 -17.92 -10.72 31.61
CA LEU A 188 -17.07 -11.55 32.46
C LEU A 188 -16.06 -10.73 33.29
N GLY A 189 -16.12 -9.40 33.20
CA GLY A 189 -15.27 -8.49 33.98
C GLY A 189 -13.92 -8.19 33.35
N CYS A 190 -13.73 -8.46 32.04
CA CYS A 190 -12.55 -7.97 31.33
C CYS A 190 -12.51 -6.45 31.35
N ASP A 191 -11.34 -5.90 31.62
CA ASP A 191 -11.13 -4.46 31.70
C ASP A 191 -11.17 -3.83 30.28
N PRO A 192 -12.11 -2.92 29.99
CA PRO A 192 -12.16 -2.23 28.70
C PRO A 192 -11.12 -1.10 28.57
N TYR A 193 -10.39 -0.79 29.63
CA TYR A 193 -9.40 0.30 29.70
C TYR A 193 -7.99 -0.11 29.30
N ILE A 194 -7.82 -1.33 28.79
CA ILE A 194 -6.50 -1.88 28.45
C ILE A 194 -5.93 -1.14 27.24
N GLU A 195 -4.67 -0.71 27.36
CA GLU A 195 -3.84 -0.21 26.26
C GLU A 195 -3.54 -1.37 25.30
N GLY A 196 -4.14 -1.32 24.10
CA GLY A 196 -3.87 -2.16 22.96
C GLY A 196 -2.65 -1.71 22.17
N TRP A 197 -2.66 -1.97 20.86
CA TRP A 197 -1.51 -1.70 19.99
C TRP A 197 -1.14 -0.21 19.99
N PHE A 198 0.14 0.10 20.30
CA PHE A 198 0.66 1.48 20.40
C PHE A 198 -0.04 2.33 21.48
N GLY A 199 -0.62 1.70 22.50
CA GLY A 199 -1.40 2.41 23.51
C GLY A 199 -2.80 2.80 23.05
N SER A 200 -3.34 2.16 22.00
CA SER A 200 -4.73 2.36 21.56
C SER A 200 -5.73 1.87 22.61
N SER A 201 -6.89 2.50 22.74
CA SER A 201 -7.97 1.93 23.56
C SER A 201 -8.80 0.94 22.72
N ILE A 202 -9.55 0.05 23.38
CA ILE A 202 -10.50 -0.85 22.70
C ILE A 202 -11.53 -0.06 21.86
N LEU A 203 -11.89 1.14 22.30
CA LEU A 203 -12.74 2.07 21.53
C LEU A 203 -12.05 2.51 20.24
N ALA A 204 -10.74 2.78 20.28
CA ALA A 204 -9.95 3.14 19.11
C ALA A 204 -9.76 1.98 18.14
N ASP A 205 -9.59 0.76 18.64
CA ASP A 205 -9.50 -0.44 17.79
C ASP A 205 -10.83 -0.72 17.07
N ALA A 206 -11.97 -0.60 17.77
CA ALA A 206 -13.30 -0.70 17.15
C ALA A 206 -13.55 0.42 16.13
N ALA A 207 -13.10 1.64 16.43
CA ALA A 207 -13.18 2.78 15.54
C ALA A 207 -12.29 2.63 14.30
N TYR A 208 -11.10 2.02 14.45
CA TYR A 208 -10.22 1.66 13.32
C TYR A 208 -10.90 0.66 12.38
N GLY A 209 -11.48 -0.42 12.94
CA GLY A 209 -12.18 -1.46 12.19
C GLY A 209 -13.52 -1.05 11.59
N GLY A 210 -14.08 0.10 11.98
CA GLY A 210 -15.36 0.58 11.46
C GLY A 210 -16.58 -0.09 12.08
N HIS A 211 -16.47 -0.56 13.33
CA HIS A 211 -17.51 -1.36 13.98
C HIS A 211 -18.43 -0.51 14.84
N TYR A 212 -19.39 0.18 14.20
CA TYR A 212 -20.34 1.10 14.83
C TYR A 212 -21.04 0.51 16.06
N GLU A 213 -21.56 -0.71 15.98
CA GLU A 213 -22.31 -1.33 17.08
C GLU A 213 -21.44 -1.61 18.31
N ILE A 214 -20.15 -1.86 18.10
CA ILE A 214 -19.19 -2.04 19.19
C ILE A 214 -18.87 -0.70 19.82
N VAL A 215 -18.58 0.34 19.01
CA VAL A 215 -18.35 1.70 19.51
C VAL A 215 -19.56 2.19 20.32
N HIS A 216 -20.76 2.05 19.78
CA HIS A 216 -21.99 2.41 20.47
C HIS A 216 -22.17 1.63 21.78
N PHE A 217 -21.92 0.32 21.77
CA PHE A 217 -22.01 -0.49 22.99
C PHE A 217 -21.00 -0.04 24.06
N LEU A 218 -19.76 0.26 23.68
CA LEU A 218 -18.72 0.71 24.60
C LEU A 218 -19.04 2.08 25.22
N LEU A 219 -19.52 3.03 24.41
CA LEU A 219 -19.91 4.36 24.88
C LEU A 219 -21.10 4.31 25.86
N GLU A 220 -22.09 3.44 25.59
CA GLU A 220 -23.25 3.27 26.48
C GLU A 220 -22.91 2.56 27.79
N THR A 221 -22.04 1.53 27.73
CA THR A 221 -21.70 0.73 28.90
C THR A 221 -20.71 1.41 29.83
N ASN A 222 -19.86 2.26 29.28
CA ASN A 222 -18.88 3.02 30.05
C ASN A 222 -18.74 4.43 29.44
N PRO A 223 -19.56 5.40 29.87
CA PRO A 223 -19.43 6.78 29.38
C PRO A 223 -18.07 7.40 29.74
N GLU A 224 -17.39 6.83 30.74
CA GLU A 224 -16.03 7.20 31.16
C GLU A 224 -14.92 6.29 30.57
N ILE A 225 -15.17 5.49 29.50
CA ILE A 225 -14.20 4.50 28.92
C ILE A 225 -12.83 5.09 28.47
N GLU A 226 -12.55 6.34 28.80
CA GLU A 226 -11.29 7.00 28.53
C GLU A 226 -10.64 7.59 29.80
N PRO A 227 -9.70 6.86 30.41
CA PRO A 227 -8.66 7.45 31.23
C PRO A 227 -7.80 8.28 30.26
N THR A 228 -7.82 9.60 30.50
CA THR A 228 -6.73 10.56 30.23
C THR A 228 -5.60 10.02 29.33
N GLY A 229 -5.73 10.19 28.01
CA GLY A 229 -4.61 9.98 27.10
C GLY A 229 -4.99 9.75 25.64
N VAL A 230 -6.08 9.02 25.37
CA VAL A 230 -6.26 8.33 24.07
C VAL A 230 -7.54 8.72 23.32
N ALA A 231 -8.33 9.68 23.82
CA ALA A 231 -9.57 10.18 23.19
C ALA A 231 -9.40 10.68 21.74
N SER A 232 -8.22 11.22 21.44
CA SER A 232 -7.82 11.63 20.10
C SER A 232 -7.56 10.45 19.17
N SER A 233 -7.26 9.24 19.70
CA SER A 233 -7.00 8.05 18.89
C SER A 233 -8.28 7.50 18.27
N ALA A 234 -9.38 7.30 19.01
CA ALA A 234 -10.60 6.74 18.40
C ALA A 234 -11.21 7.64 17.32
N LEU A 235 -11.32 8.95 17.61
CA LEU A 235 -11.80 9.93 16.64
C LEU A 235 -10.84 10.06 15.45
N ALA A 236 -9.52 10.01 15.68
CA ALA A 236 -8.54 10.03 14.60
C ALA A 236 -8.54 8.76 13.75
N MET A 237 -8.67 7.58 14.35
CA MET A 237 -8.72 6.29 13.66
C MET A 237 -9.99 6.18 12.81
N ALA A 238 -11.14 6.60 13.34
CA ALA A 238 -12.38 6.69 12.55
C ALA A 238 -12.23 7.69 11.39
N ALA A 239 -11.63 8.85 11.66
CA ALA A 239 -11.39 9.87 10.64
C ALA A 239 -10.38 9.44 9.57
N GLU A 240 -9.34 8.69 9.93
CA GLU A 240 -8.34 8.14 9.02
C GLU A 240 -8.92 7.04 8.12
N ASN A 241 -9.78 6.19 8.67
CA ASN A 241 -10.34 5.04 7.94
C ASN A 241 -11.69 5.34 7.26
N GLY A 242 -12.28 6.52 7.49
CA GLY A 242 -13.44 6.98 6.72
C GLY A 242 -14.79 6.63 7.32
N HIS A 243 -14.83 6.27 8.60
CA HIS A 243 -16.04 5.83 9.31
C HIS A 243 -16.84 7.03 9.83
N ALA A 244 -17.60 7.67 8.95
CA ALA A 244 -18.32 8.92 9.23
C ALA A 244 -19.40 8.78 10.32
N ASP A 245 -20.12 7.65 10.33
CA ASP A 245 -21.11 7.29 11.34
C ASP A 245 -20.51 7.16 12.74
N ILE A 246 -19.32 6.57 12.84
CA ILE A 246 -18.56 6.47 14.10
C ILE A 246 -18.06 7.84 14.53
N VAL A 247 -17.58 8.67 13.60
CA VAL A 247 -17.20 10.07 13.91
C VAL A 247 -18.38 10.82 14.49
N ASP A 248 -19.54 10.80 13.84
CA ASP A 248 -20.73 11.51 14.32
C ASP A 248 -21.15 11.01 15.70
N LEU A 249 -21.16 9.68 15.92
CA LEU A 249 -21.46 9.08 17.22
C LEU A 249 -20.48 9.53 18.33
N LEU A 250 -19.18 9.55 18.04
CA LEU A 250 -18.16 10.02 19.00
C LEU A 250 -18.34 11.50 19.32
N LEU A 251 -18.66 12.33 18.32
CA LEU A 251 -18.94 13.76 18.52
C LEU A 251 -20.20 13.99 19.37
N GLU A 252 -21.26 13.22 19.15
CA GLU A 252 -22.49 13.25 19.97
C GLU A 252 -22.22 12.93 21.45
N HIS A 253 -21.24 12.06 21.71
CA HIS A 253 -20.79 11.72 23.07
C HIS A 253 -19.73 12.69 23.63
N GLY A 254 -19.60 13.88 23.03
CA GLY A 254 -18.76 14.97 23.54
C GLY A 254 -17.26 14.83 23.27
N LYS A 255 -16.85 13.91 22.39
CA LYS A 255 -15.45 13.84 21.93
C LYS A 255 -15.17 15.03 21.00
N THR A 256 -14.02 15.68 21.17
CA THR A 256 -13.66 16.88 20.39
C THR A 256 -12.39 16.66 19.57
N PRO A 257 -12.28 17.28 18.38
CA PRO A 257 -11.09 17.17 17.53
C PRO A 257 -9.88 17.98 18.05
N THR A 258 -10.05 18.76 19.12
CA THR A 258 -9.08 19.75 19.61
C THR A 258 -8.36 19.35 20.90
N HIS A 259 -8.91 18.43 21.70
CA HIS A 259 -8.38 18.09 23.02
C HIS A 259 -7.39 16.91 22.96
N PHE A 260 -6.18 17.06 23.56
CA PHE A 260 -5.22 15.96 23.66
C PHE A 260 -4.20 16.13 24.81
N MET A 261 -3.85 15.04 25.49
CA MET A 261 -2.79 15.00 26.53
C MET A 261 -1.52 14.21 26.12
N ALA A 262 -1.54 13.38 25.06
CA ALA A 262 -0.42 12.48 24.71
C ALA A 262 0.11 12.57 23.25
N GLY A 263 -0.34 13.52 22.43
CA GLY A 263 0.15 13.72 21.06
C GLY A 263 -0.31 15.04 20.41
N TYR A 264 -0.49 15.10 19.08
CA TYR A 264 -0.74 16.36 18.37
C TYR A 264 -2.25 16.73 18.28
N PRO A 265 -2.71 17.89 18.79
CA PRO A 265 -4.11 18.28 18.66
C PRO A 265 -4.44 18.52 17.17
N LEU A 266 -5.69 18.28 16.76
CA LEU A 266 -6.15 18.28 15.35
C LEU A 266 -5.80 17.02 14.52
N GLU A 267 -5.19 15.99 15.10
CA GLU A 267 -4.92 14.71 14.39
C GLU A 267 -6.14 14.16 13.60
N PRO A 268 -7.37 14.13 14.15
CA PRO A 268 -8.55 13.69 13.39
C PRO A 268 -8.81 14.54 12.14
N LEU A 269 -8.66 15.86 12.24
CA LEU A 269 -8.81 16.76 11.10
C LEU A 269 -7.70 16.52 10.07
N ILE A 270 -6.44 16.39 10.52
CA ILE A 270 -5.29 16.15 9.63
C ILE A 270 -5.52 14.86 8.83
N TRP A 271 -5.88 13.76 9.49
CA TRP A 271 -6.15 12.50 8.81
C TRP A 271 -7.31 12.60 7.82
N ALA A 272 -8.42 13.22 8.23
CA ALA A 272 -9.55 13.42 7.34
C ALA A 272 -9.20 14.26 6.10
N VAL A 273 -8.32 15.29 6.21
CA VAL A 273 -7.84 16.02 5.03
C VAL A 273 -6.89 15.18 4.18
N LYS A 274 -5.95 14.45 4.80
CA LYS A 274 -4.99 13.59 4.09
C LYS A 274 -5.70 12.51 3.26
N LYS A 275 -6.73 11.90 3.83
CA LYS A 275 -7.53 10.82 3.21
C LYS A 275 -8.73 11.32 2.42
N GLU A 276 -8.98 12.63 2.41
CA GLU A 276 -10.07 13.28 1.66
C GLU A 276 -11.49 12.91 2.10
N HIS A 277 -11.67 12.67 3.40
CA HIS A 277 -12.96 12.34 3.97
C HIS A 277 -13.78 13.61 4.23
N TYR A 278 -14.30 14.21 3.16
CA TYR A 278 -14.99 15.52 3.18
C TYR A 278 -16.21 15.57 4.12
N LEU A 279 -16.97 14.48 4.23
CA LEU A 279 -18.11 14.40 5.16
C LEU A 279 -17.64 14.45 6.62
N ILE A 280 -16.63 13.66 6.95
CA ILE A 280 -15.99 13.67 8.28
C ILE A 280 -15.41 15.05 8.59
N LEU A 281 -14.73 15.68 7.63
CA LEU A 281 -14.19 17.03 7.80
C LEU A 281 -15.29 18.04 8.14
N GLN A 282 -16.45 17.93 7.52
CA GLN A 282 -17.58 18.81 7.81
C GLN A 282 -18.10 18.57 9.23
N SER A 283 -18.30 17.32 9.65
CA SER A 283 -18.72 16.97 11.01
C SER A 283 -17.73 17.48 12.07
N LEU A 284 -16.43 17.15 11.90
CA LEU A 284 -15.37 17.60 12.81
C LEU A 284 -15.26 19.13 12.87
N ARG A 285 -15.46 19.81 11.73
CA ARG A 285 -15.40 21.28 11.68
C ARG A 285 -16.54 21.93 12.44
N LEU A 286 -17.74 21.35 12.37
CA LEU A 286 -18.94 21.88 13.02
C LEU A 286 -18.95 21.62 14.53
N SER A 287 -18.37 20.51 14.98
CA SER A 287 -18.24 20.21 16.42
C SER A 287 -17.13 20.98 17.12
N MET A 288 -16.18 21.55 16.36
CA MET A 288 -15.06 22.29 16.91
C MET A 288 -15.44 23.71 17.38
N ASP A 289 -15.23 23.99 18.66
CA ASP A 289 -15.22 25.36 19.19
C ASP A 289 -13.91 26.07 18.83
N VAL A 290 -13.93 26.73 17.68
CA VAL A 290 -12.78 27.49 17.16
C VAL A 290 -12.38 28.63 18.07
N ASP A 291 -13.36 29.33 18.64
CA ASP A 291 -13.07 30.54 19.39
C ASP A 291 -12.40 30.16 20.72
N ALA A 292 -12.86 29.10 21.37
CA ALA A 292 -12.16 28.51 22.51
C ALA A 292 -10.76 27.99 22.12
N PHE A 293 -10.62 27.33 20.97
CA PHE A 293 -9.32 26.82 20.50
C PHE A 293 -8.30 27.95 20.29
N ILE A 294 -8.69 29.04 19.62
CA ILE A 294 -7.81 30.18 19.36
C ILE A 294 -7.44 30.93 20.65
N VAL A 295 -8.39 31.10 21.58
CA VAL A 295 -8.16 31.83 22.84
C VAL A 295 -7.26 31.04 23.79
N ASN A 296 -7.37 29.71 23.80
CA ASN A 296 -6.60 28.85 24.70
C ASN A 296 -5.17 28.56 24.21
N SER A 297 -4.80 29.05 23.02
CA SER A 297 -3.48 28.86 22.44
C SER A 297 -2.69 30.18 22.40
N GLU A 298 -1.36 30.11 22.44
CA GLU A 298 -0.54 31.31 22.20
C GLU A 298 -0.76 31.82 20.77
N ALA A 299 -0.63 33.14 20.57
CA ALA A 299 -0.73 33.72 19.23
C ALA A 299 0.41 33.20 18.36
N ASP A 300 0.07 32.72 17.16
CA ASP A 300 1.02 32.06 16.25
C ASP A 300 1.68 30.80 16.86
N ASP A 301 0.94 30.02 17.65
CA ASP A 301 1.44 28.72 18.10
C ASP A 301 1.41 27.66 16.98
N GLU A 302 2.05 26.51 17.22
CA GLU A 302 2.10 25.43 16.22
C GLU A 302 0.71 24.94 15.80
N HIS A 303 -0.27 24.97 16.71
CA HIS A 303 -1.61 24.41 16.47
C HIS A 303 -2.50 25.34 15.63
N GLN A 304 -2.47 26.65 15.86
CA GLN A 304 -3.11 27.64 14.99
C GLN A 304 -2.58 27.55 13.56
N ARG A 305 -1.27 27.31 13.41
CA ARG A 305 -0.62 27.16 12.10
C ARG A 305 -1.06 25.90 11.37
N HIS A 306 -1.20 24.78 12.07
CA HIS A 306 -1.78 23.56 11.49
C HIS A 306 -3.25 23.75 11.14
N LEU A 307 -4.03 24.44 11.98
CA LEU A 307 -5.42 24.77 11.65
C LEU A 307 -5.53 25.67 10.43
N LEU A 308 -4.59 26.62 10.24
CA LEU A 308 -4.53 27.46 9.05
C LEU A 308 -4.24 26.63 7.79
N LEU A 309 -3.31 25.67 7.87
CA LEU A 309 -3.03 24.74 6.77
C LEU A 309 -4.26 23.88 6.42
N ILE A 310 -4.91 23.28 7.42
CA ILE A 310 -6.15 22.50 7.25
C ILE A 310 -7.21 23.38 6.60
N SER A 311 -7.40 24.60 7.10
CA SER A 311 -8.39 25.54 6.57
C SER A 311 -8.12 25.91 5.11
N ALA A 312 -6.86 26.11 4.73
CA ALA A 312 -6.47 26.38 3.36
C ALA A 312 -6.69 25.17 2.45
N ALA A 313 -6.39 23.97 2.95
CA ALA A 313 -6.61 22.71 2.24
C ALA A 313 -8.09 22.38 2.00
N CYS A 314 -8.99 22.92 2.83
CA CYS A 314 -10.44 22.71 2.75
C CYS A 314 -11.21 23.93 2.21
N GLY A 315 -10.53 25.04 1.96
CA GLY A 315 -11.14 26.28 1.47
C GLY A 315 -12.00 27.04 2.50
N TRP A 316 -11.69 26.93 3.79
CA TRP A 316 -12.45 27.55 4.88
C TRP A 316 -12.12 29.04 5.07
N ASN A 317 -12.42 29.87 4.07
CA ASN A 317 -12.02 31.29 4.02
C ASN A 317 -12.38 32.10 5.27
N ARG A 318 -13.56 31.86 5.88
CA ARG A 318 -13.96 32.54 7.13
C ARG A 318 -13.05 32.20 8.30
N LEU A 319 -12.58 30.95 8.37
CA LEU A 319 -11.67 30.51 9.43
C LEU A 319 -10.26 31.04 9.19
N ILE A 320 -9.81 31.02 7.93
CA ILE A 320 -8.54 31.62 7.52
C ILE A 320 -8.52 33.09 7.93
N ASP A 321 -9.55 33.87 7.60
CA ASP A 321 -9.67 35.28 7.98
C ASP A 321 -9.55 35.49 9.50
N LYS A 322 -10.30 34.71 10.29
CA LYS A 322 -10.20 34.73 11.77
C LYS A 322 -8.77 34.46 12.26
N LEU A 323 -8.12 33.40 11.78
CA LEU A 323 -6.76 33.04 12.20
C LEU A 323 -5.74 34.12 11.85
N LEU A 324 -5.85 34.71 10.65
CA LEU A 324 -4.95 35.77 10.22
C LEU A 324 -5.18 37.10 10.96
N GLN A 325 -6.41 37.39 11.38
CA GLN A 325 -6.74 38.53 12.26
C GLN A 325 -6.17 38.35 13.67
N CYS A 326 -6.14 37.11 14.17
CA CYS A 326 -5.52 36.76 15.45
C CYS A 326 -3.98 36.78 15.43
N GLY A 327 -3.36 37.08 14.27
CA GLY A 327 -1.91 37.22 14.15
C GLY A 327 -1.18 35.95 13.74
N CYS A 328 -1.88 34.88 13.36
CA CYS A 328 -1.27 33.67 12.82
C CYS A 328 -0.47 34.00 11.54
N SER A 329 0.79 33.61 11.51
CA SER A 329 1.69 33.80 10.38
C SER A 329 1.33 32.85 9.23
N THR A 330 1.47 33.34 8.00
CA THR A 330 1.41 32.53 6.78
C THR A 330 2.77 31.91 6.42
N ASP A 331 3.84 32.36 7.06
CA ASP A 331 5.20 31.88 6.85
C ASP A 331 5.64 30.95 8.00
N PHE A 332 6.14 29.77 7.64
CA PHE A 332 6.43 28.68 8.58
C PHE A 332 7.88 28.25 8.44
N HIS A 333 8.74 28.60 9.42
CA HIS A 333 10.17 28.32 9.32
C HIS A 333 10.61 27.03 10.04
N HIS A 334 9.91 26.58 11.08
CA HIS A 334 10.29 25.37 11.81
C HIS A 334 9.13 24.78 12.62
N THR A 335 8.72 23.57 12.27
CA THR A 335 7.86 22.72 13.11
C THR A 335 8.54 21.37 13.27
N LYS A 336 8.60 20.89 14.52
CA LYS A 336 9.44 19.75 14.92
C LYS A 336 8.89 18.40 14.46
N ARG A 337 7.60 18.34 14.13
CA ARG A 337 6.88 17.14 13.66
C ARG A 337 6.35 17.45 12.27
N LEU A 338 6.62 16.60 11.27
CA LEU A 338 6.07 16.68 9.91
C LEU A 338 4.83 15.79 9.82
N LEU A 339 3.65 16.35 10.04
CA LEU A 339 2.36 15.65 9.92
C LEU A 339 1.82 15.69 8.47
N TRP A 340 2.32 16.63 7.67
CA TRP A 340 1.96 16.81 6.27
C TRP A 340 3.15 16.50 5.36
N SER A 341 3.03 15.47 4.52
CA SER A 341 3.99 15.18 3.46
C SER A 341 3.25 15.17 2.12
N VAL A 342 3.76 15.93 1.14
CA VAL A 342 3.20 15.94 -0.21
C VAL A 342 3.41 14.58 -0.91
N LYS A 343 4.35 13.73 -0.43
CA LYS A 343 4.67 12.43 -1.04
C LYS A 343 3.51 11.45 -1.11
N GLU A 344 2.52 11.53 -0.20
CA GLU A 344 1.53 10.46 -0.01
C GLU A 344 0.45 10.35 -1.10
N LYS A 345 0.15 11.43 -1.85
CA LYS A 345 -0.78 11.39 -3.00
C LYS A 345 -0.10 11.10 -4.32
N SER A 346 1.17 11.44 -4.41
CA SER A 346 1.88 11.58 -5.67
C SER A 346 2.93 10.49 -5.78
N SER A 347 2.49 9.31 -6.23
CA SER A 347 3.37 8.20 -6.65
C SER A 347 4.42 8.63 -7.70
N GLY A 348 4.23 9.80 -8.34
CA GLY A 348 5.17 10.44 -9.27
C GLY A 348 6.07 11.56 -8.70
N LEU A 349 5.86 12.09 -7.49
CA LEU A 349 6.73 13.12 -6.88
C LEU A 349 7.83 12.46 -6.05
N ARG A 350 8.72 11.70 -6.69
CA ARG A 350 9.91 11.11 -6.02
C ARG A 350 10.97 12.17 -5.63
N HIS A 351 10.73 13.46 -5.92
CA HIS A 351 11.76 14.51 -5.86
C HIS A 351 11.46 15.70 -4.93
N LEU A 352 10.33 15.73 -4.22
CA LEU A 352 10.18 16.66 -3.10
C LEU A 352 10.82 16.04 -1.86
N ASN A 353 12.12 16.28 -1.69
CA ASN A 353 12.85 15.95 -0.45
C ASN A 353 12.74 17.06 0.60
N SER A 354 11.84 18.03 0.40
CA SER A 354 11.67 19.12 1.34
C SER A 354 11.12 18.59 2.66
N VAL A 355 11.96 18.67 3.69
CA VAL A 355 11.63 18.54 5.13
C VAL A 355 10.74 19.73 5.60
N GLN A 356 10.18 20.50 4.66
CA GLN A 356 9.44 21.73 4.90
C GLN A 356 7.96 21.54 4.59
N TYR A 357 7.11 22.16 5.40
CA TYR A 357 5.67 22.20 5.16
C TYR A 357 5.35 23.00 3.88
N PRO A 358 4.28 22.68 3.13
CA PRO A 358 3.76 23.59 2.12
C PRO A 358 3.19 24.87 2.80
N SER A 359 3.24 26.02 2.12
CA SER A 359 2.54 27.21 2.60
C SER A 359 1.01 27.03 2.49
N PRO A 360 0.19 27.79 3.24
CA PRO A 360 -1.27 27.70 3.11
C PRO A 360 -1.73 28.01 1.68
N LEU A 361 -1.06 28.95 1.01
CA LEU A 361 -1.33 29.28 -0.39
C LEU A 361 -1.04 28.09 -1.30
N ALA A 362 0.12 27.43 -1.13
CA ALA A 362 0.49 26.30 -1.96
C ALA A 362 -0.46 25.12 -1.77
N LEU A 363 -0.94 24.89 -0.55
CA LEU A 363 -1.88 23.83 -0.25
C LEU A 363 -3.30 24.10 -0.79
N ALA A 364 -3.78 25.35 -0.69
CA ALA A 364 -5.04 25.77 -1.33
C ALA A 364 -4.96 25.65 -2.85
N ALA A 365 -3.80 25.96 -3.44
CA ALA A 365 -3.53 25.83 -4.86
C ALA A 365 -3.56 24.36 -5.32
N HIS A 366 -2.94 23.44 -4.55
CA HIS A 366 -2.98 22.00 -4.80
C HIS A 366 -4.39 21.41 -4.79
N ARG A 367 -5.27 21.93 -3.92
CA ARG A 367 -6.63 21.42 -3.70
C ARG A 367 -7.69 22.09 -4.57
N GLY A 368 -7.30 23.05 -5.41
CA GLY A 368 -8.23 23.67 -6.36
C GLY A 368 -9.11 24.76 -5.75
N HIS A 369 -8.79 25.26 -4.56
CA HIS A 369 -9.60 26.27 -3.88
C HIS A 369 -9.29 27.68 -4.39
N LEU A 370 -9.79 28.00 -5.59
CA LEU A 370 -9.54 29.25 -6.30
C LEU A 370 -9.85 30.50 -5.44
N ASP A 371 -10.98 30.54 -4.75
CA ASP A 371 -11.36 31.70 -3.95
C ASP A 371 -10.50 31.85 -2.69
N THR A 372 -9.99 30.73 -2.16
CA THR A 372 -9.02 30.74 -1.06
C THR A 372 -7.67 31.25 -1.52
N VAL A 373 -7.20 30.84 -2.69
CA VAL A 373 -5.97 31.37 -3.32
C VAL A 373 -6.11 32.88 -3.54
N LYS A 374 -7.22 33.34 -4.13
CA LYS A 374 -7.52 34.78 -4.27
C LYS A 374 -7.47 35.50 -2.92
N PHE A 375 -8.11 34.91 -1.90
CA PHE A 375 -8.19 35.52 -0.58
C PHE A 375 -6.80 35.67 0.05
N LEU A 376 -6.00 34.60 0.03
CA LEU A 376 -4.65 34.57 0.61
C LEU A 376 -3.68 35.53 -0.11
N LEU A 377 -3.75 35.64 -1.45
CA LEU A 377 -2.93 36.59 -2.21
C LEU A 377 -3.26 38.05 -1.88
N ASN A 378 -4.53 38.35 -1.62
CA ASN A 378 -5.00 39.71 -1.34
C ASN A 378 -4.92 40.12 0.14
N HIS A 379 -4.58 39.19 1.03
CA HIS A 379 -4.59 39.46 2.48
C HIS A 379 -3.26 40.11 2.92
N LYS A 380 -3.32 41.36 3.44
CA LYS A 380 -2.17 42.17 3.89
C LYS A 380 -1.08 42.39 2.81
N THR A 381 -1.49 42.83 1.61
CA THR A 381 -0.62 43.06 0.45
C THR A 381 0.54 44.04 0.71
N ASN A 382 1.73 43.50 0.95
CA ASN A 382 3.00 44.14 0.59
C ASN A 382 3.55 43.39 -0.65
N PRO A 383 3.87 44.05 -1.78
CA PRO A 383 4.36 43.37 -2.98
C PRO A 383 5.59 42.48 -2.73
N GLN A 384 6.49 42.91 -1.83
CA GLN A 384 7.67 42.14 -1.47
C GLN A 384 7.35 40.84 -0.72
N THR A 385 6.29 40.82 0.08
CA THR A 385 5.87 39.60 0.78
C THR A 385 5.19 38.61 -0.15
N VAL A 386 4.55 39.08 -1.22
CA VAL A 386 3.91 38.19 -2.23
C VAL A 386 4.97 37.47 -3.06
N GLU A 387 6.02 38.18 -3.49
CA GLU A 387 7.13 37.59 -4.26
C GLU A 387 7.83 36.47 -3.48
N HIS A 388 8.17 36.72 -2.21
CA HIS A 388 8.74 35.71 -1.31
C HIS A 388 7.81 34.50 -1.17
N LEU A 389 6.51 34.73 -0.99
CA LEU A 389 5.51 33.67 -0.75
C LEU A 389 5.26 32.80 -2.01
N LEU A 390 5.43 33.35 -3.20
CA LEU A 390 5.26 32.66 -4.47
C LEU A 390 6.50 31.86 -4.90
N ASN A 391 7.70 32.38 -4.63
CA ASN A 391 8.93 31.91 -5.30
C ASN A 391 10.03 31.42 -4.37
N GLU A 392 10.15 31.90 -3.13
CA GLU A 392 11.31 31.56 -2.28
C GLU A 392 11.15 30.23 -1.55
N ARG A 393 9.92 29.72 -1.42
CA ARG A 393 9.61 28.54 -0.63
C ARG A 393 9.21 27.35 -1.50
N GLU A 394 9.78 26.20 -1.19
CA GLU A 394 9.42 24.93 -1.81
C GLU A 394 8.55 24.04 -0.90
N PRO A 395 7.57 23.31 -1.46
CA PRO A 395 7.11 23.38 -2.86
C PRO A 395 6.38 24.70 -3.16
N THR A 396 6.66 25.32 -4.31
CA THR A 396 6.04 26.59 -4.70
C THR A 396 4.53 26.40 -4.94
N PRO A 397 3.70 27.45 -4.71
CA PRO A 397 2.27 27.38 -5.03
C PRO A 397 1.99 27.05 -6.49
N LEU A 398 2.85 27.53 -7.40
CA LEU A 398 2.74 27.25 -8.83
C LEU A 398 2.95 25.76 -9.14
N LEU A 399 3.98 25.14 -8.55
CA LEU A 399 4.26 23.72 -8.71
C LEU A 399 3.07 22.87 -8.27
N LEU A 400 2.50 23.17 -7.10
CA LEU A 400 1.37 22.43 -6.57
C LEU A 400 0.07 22.69 -7.35
N ALA A 401 -0.13 23.89 -7.90
CA ALA A 401 -1.26 24.17 -8.79
C ALA A 401 -1.21 23.37 -10.09
N ILE A 402 0.00 23.17 -10.65
CA ILE A 402 0.24 22.35 -11.83
C ILE A 402 -0.01 20.86 -11.51
N ASP A 403 0.51 20.36 -10.38
CA ASP A 403 0.31 18.98 -9.95
C ASP A 403 -1.17 18.64 -9.71
N GLY A 404 -1.95 19.59 -9.17
CA GLY A 404 -3.40 19.46 -9.05
C GLY A 404 -4.19 19.68 -10.35
N TYR A 405 -3.53 19.99 -11.48
CA TYR A 405 -4.15 20.29 -12.77
C TYR A 405 -5.14 21.48 -12.74
N HIS A 406 -4.91 22.47 -11.87
CA HIS A 406 -5.82 23.59 -11.65
C HIS A 406 -5.49 24.81 -12.52
N LYS A 407 -5.81 24.74 -13.82
CA LYS A 407 -5.55 25.82 -14.81
C LYS A 407 -5.94 27.24 -14.34
N PRO A 408 -7.12 27.50 -13.74
CA PRO A 408 -7.48 28.85 -13.29
C PRO A 408 -6.57 29.39 -12.18
N ILE A 409 -6.07 28.50 -11.31
CA ILE A 409 -5.16 28.85 -10.22
C ILE A 409 -3.77 29.10 -10.79
N VAL A 410 -3.30 28.28 -11.74
CA VAL A 410 -2.04 28.50 -12.43
C VAL A 410 -2.01 29.89 -13.07
N ASN A 411 -3.05 30.25 -13.84
CA ASN A 411 -3.13 31.58 -14.45
C ASN A 411 -3.04 32.69 -13.42
N MET A 412 -3.80 32.57 -12.32
CA MET A 412 -3.81 33.55 -11.25
C MET A 412 -2.45 33.73 -10.58
N LEU A 413 -1.75 32.63 -10.31
CA LEU A 413 -0.42 32.70 -9.68
C LEU A 413 0.58 33.37 -10.62
N LEU A 414 0.53 33.06 -11.92
CA LEU A 414 1.38 33.71 -12.94
C LEU A 414 1.06 35.21 -13.05
N ASP A 415 -0.21 35.60 -13.09
CA ASP A 415 -0.65 37.01 -13.09
C ASP A 415 -0.13 37.80 -11.87
N ASN A 416 0.13 37.11 -10.75
CA ASN A 416 0.65 37.68 -9.50
C ASN A 416 2.18 37.57 -9.36
N GLY A 417 2.90 37.14 -10.40
CA GLY A 417 4.37 37.13 -10.44
C GLY A 417 5.03 35.82 -9.98
N ALA A 418 4.30 34.70 -9.99
CA ALA A 418 4.92 33.39 -9.80
C ALA A 418 5.88 33.09 -10.96
N ASN A 419 7.10 32.63 -10.65
CA ASN A 419 8.12 32.36 -11.64
C ASN A 419 7.90 30.96 -12.28
N PRO A 420 7.52 30.87 -13.57
CA PRO A 420 7.35 29.58 -14.23
C PRO A 420 8.67 28.81 -14.40
N ASN A 421 9.80 29.51 -14.33
CA ASN A 421 11.15 28.97 -14.46
C ASN A 421 11.80 28.64 -13.11
N HIS A 422 11.04 28.70 -12.01
CA HIS A 422 11.55 28.31 -10.69
C HIS A 422 12.11 26.88 -10.74
N LEU A 423 13.29 26.66 -10.16
CA LEU A 423 13.92 25.35 -10.10
C LEU A 423 13.54 24.68 -8.79
N THR A 424 12.99 23.47 -8.86
CA THR A 424 12.72 22.64 -7.68
C THR A 424 14.00 22.21 -6.95
N ASP A 425 13.89 21.60 -5.77
CA ASP A 425 15.00 21.00 -4.99
C ASP A 425 15.86 20.05 -5.84
N GLY A 426 15.24 19.38 -6.82
CA GLY A 426 15.90 18.51 -7.81
C GLY A 426 16.51 19.25 -9.00
N ARG A 427 16.56 20.58 -8.96
CA ARG A 427 16.95 21.51 -10.04
C ARG A 427 16.19 21.30 -11.36
N ILE A 428 14.94 20.85 -11.26
CA ILE A 428 14.04 20.71 -12.42
C ILE A 428 13.15 21.95 -12.47
N PRO A 429 13.03 22.64 -13.62
CA PRO A 429 12.09 23.75 -13.76
C PRO A 429 10.65 23.31 -13.50
N VAL A 430 9.90 24.10 -12.74
CA VAL A 430 8.52 23.78 -12.30
C VAL A 430 7.59 23.47 -13.49
N PHE A 431 7.75 24.16 -14.63
CA PHE A 431 6.91 23.94 -15.80
C PHE A 431 7.04 22.54 -16.44
N PHE A 432 8.12 21.79 -16.17
CA PHE A 432 8.26 20.40 -16.64
C PHE A 432 7.17 19.48 -16.10
N LYS A 433 6.55 19.83 -14.97
CA LYS A 433 5.43 19.08 -14.42
C LYS A 433 4.17 19.17 -15.29
N ALA A 434 4.05 20.19 -16.14
CA ALA A 434 2.91 20.40 -17.01
C ALA A 434 2.99 19.65 -18.34
N VAL A 435 3.99 18.78 -18.56
CA VAL A 435 4.15 18.02 -19.83
C VAL A 435 2.88 17.25 -20.20
N ASP A 436 2.19 16.68 -19.22
CA ASP A 436 0.96 15.93 -19.45
C ASP A 436 -0.29 16.81 -19.58
N ALA A 437 -0.17 18.12 -19.39
CA ALA A 437 -1.25 19.10 -19.38
C ALA A 437 -0.98 20.22 -20.41
N PRO A 438 -1.25 20.00 -21.71
CA PRO A 438 -0.88 20.93 -22.77
C PRO A 438 -1.48 22.33 -22.59
N GLU A 439 -2.71 22.44 -22.06
CA GLU A 439 -3.36 23.73 -21.82
C GLU A 439 -2.74 24.53 -20.66
N ILE A 440 -2.13 23.85 -19.68
CA ILE A 440 -1.39 24.48 -18.57
C ILE A 440 0.01 24.84 -19.05
N LEU A 441 0.66 23.95 -19.80
CA LEU A 441 1.97 24.19 -20.39
C LEU A 441 1.95 25.39 -21.35
N GLU A 442 0.91 25.52 -22.16
CA GLU A 442 0.71 26.68 -23.03
C GLU A 442 0.66 28.00 -22.25
N LEU A 443 -0.14 28.04 -21.16
CA LEU A 443 -0.19 29.21 -20.29
C LEU A 443 1.18 29.54 -19.67
N LEU A 444 1.94 28.53 -19.27
CA LEU A 444 3.28 28.74 -18.68
C LEU A 444 4.21 29.39 -19.70
N PHE A 445 4.19 28.96 -20.97
CA PHE A 445 4.97 29.58 -22.04
C PHE A 445 4.49 31.00 -22.37
N ASP A 446 3.18 31.26 -22.35
CA ASP A 446 2.64 32.61 -22.53
C ASP A 446 3.13 33.57 -21.42
N HIS A 447 3.43 33.06 -20.23
CA HIS A 447 3.96 33.81 -19.09
C HIS A 447 5.50 33.72 -18.94
N GLY A 448 6.21 33.33 -20.00
CA GLY A 448 7.66 33.41 -20.04
C GLY A 448 8.42 32.18 -19.51
N ALA A 449 7.78 31.01 -19.46
CA ALA A 449 8.53 29.75 -19.30
C ALA A 449 9.56 29.59 -20.43
N ASN A 450 10.79 29.25 -20.10
CA ASN A 450 11.87 29.09 -21.05
C ASN A 450 12.01 27.61 -21.45
N PRO A 451 11.64 27.22 -22.68
CA PRO A 451 11.72 25.83 -23.15
C PRO A 451 13.15 25.30 -23.29
N GLU A 452 14.16 26.18 -23.29
CA GLU A 452 15.58 25.83 -23.38
C GLU A 452 16.21 25.52 -22.00
N LEU A 453 15.50 25.75 -20.90
CA LEU A 453 15.99 25.37 -19.58
C LEU A 453 16.04 23.84 -19.47
N GLU A 454 17.25 23.33 -19.19
CA GLU A 454 17.48 21.92 -18.91
C GLU A 454 17.53 21.69 -17.39
N GLY A 455 17.01 20.56 -16.92
CA GLY A 455 17.16 20.16 -15.52
C GLY A 455 18.60 19.74 -15.23
N GLU A 456 19.29 20.48 -14.35
CA GLU A 456 20.62 20.09 -13.89
C GLU A 456 20.51 18.96 -12.84
N GLN A 457 21.34 17.92 -12.93
CA GLN A 457 21.47 16.87 -11.89
C GLN A 457 20.27 15.93 -11.64
N VAL A 458 19.44 15.63 -12.65
CA VAL A 458 18.37 14.62 -12.53
C VAL A 458 18.89 13.19 -12.82
N PRO A 459 18.33 12.12 -12.23
CA PRO A 459 18.56 10.74 -12.69
C PRO A 459 18.45 10.63 -14.22
N THR A 460 19.24 9.74 -14.82
CA THR A 460 19.49 9.65 -16.28
C THR A 460 18.24 9.64 -17.18
N ALA A 461 17.05 9.31 -16.66
CA ALA A 461 15.79 9.37 -17.39
C ALA A 461 15.23 10.80 -17.61
N TRP A 462 15.67 11.78 -16.82
CA TRP A 462 15.12 13.14 -16.78
C TRP A 462 16.11 14.23 -17.26
N LYS A 463 17.33 13.83 -17.65
CA LYS A 463 18.23 14.72 -18.39
C LYS A 463 17.71 14.90 -19.81
N GLY A 464 17.20 16.08 -20.12
CA GLY A 464 16.80 16.44 -21.48
C GLY A 464 15.87 17.65 -21.52
N SER A 465 15.68 18.19 -22.73
CA SER A 465 14.76 19.30 -22.94
C SER A 465 13.31 18.89 -22.65
N ILE A 466 12.44 19.89 -22.47
CA ILE A 466 10.99 19.69 -22.31
C ILE A 466 10.39 18.86 -23.45
N TYR A 467 10.96 18.95 -24.65
CA TYR A 467 10.54 18.18 -25.81
C TYR A 467 10.84 16.69 -25.67
N VAL A 468 12.01 16.33 -25.14
CA VAL A 468 12.35 14.93 -24.83
C VAL A 468 11.38 14.35 -23.80
N GLN A 469 11.03 15.13 -22.77
CA GLN A 469 10.05 14.69 -21.77
C GLN A 469 8.64 14.52 -22.36
N ALA A 470 8.23 15.41 -23.25
CA ALA A 470 6.96 15.26 -23.97
C ALA A 470 6.95 14.00 -24.85
N LEU A 471 8.06 13.66 -25.51
CA LEU A 471 8.19 12.39 -26.25
C LEU A 471 8.08 11.18 -25.32
N LEU A 472 8.78 11.21 -24.17
CA LEU A 472 8.75 10.13 -23.17
C LEU A 472 7.36 9.88 -22.60
N SER A 473 6.56 10.94 -22.37
CA SER A 473 5.20 10.84 -21.85
C SER A 473 4.22 10.14 -22.80
N GLY A 474 4.52 10.10 -24.10
CA GLY A 474 3.57 9.66 -25.13
C GLY A 474 2.44 10.65 -25.42
N ASN A 475 2.44 11.85 -24.83
CA ASN A 475 1.41 12.85 -25.05
C ASN A 475 1.62 13.60 -26.39
N LEU A 476 1.02 13.06 -27.45
CA LEU A 476 1.13 13.61 -28.81
C LEU A 476 0.69 15.08 -28.91
N ARG A 477 -0.33 15.50 -28.14
CA ARG A 477 -0.82 16.89 -28.17
C ARG A 477 0.23 17.87 -27.69
N THR A 478 0.92 17.53 -26.60
CA THR A 478 2.02 18.34 -26.05
C THR A 478 3.17 18.42 -27.05
N VAL A 479 3.54 17.31 -27.68
CA VAL A 479 4.62 17.27 -28.67
C VAL A 479 4.28 18.11 -29.90
N GLU A 480 3.07 18.00 -30.43
CA GLU A 480 2.59 18.83 -31.54
C GLU A 480 2.61 20.32 -31.20
N PHE A 481 2.12 20.67 -30.00
CA PHE A 481 2.12 22.04 -29.52
C PHE A 481 3.55 22.61 -29.42
N LEU A 482 4.46 21.88 -28.78
CA LEU A 482 5.86 22.27 -28.63
C LEU A 482 6.54 22.48 -29.98
N ARG A 483 6.33 21.57 -30.94
CA ARG A 483 6.94 21.64 -32.27
C ARG A 483 6.38 22.77 -33.13
N ARG A 484 5.13 23.16 -32.94
CA ARG A 484 4.53 24.32 -33.64
C ARG A 484 5.10 25.64 -33.15
N ARG A 485 5.48 25.71 -31.87
CA ARG A 485 5.84 26.98 -31.20
C ARG A 485 7.35 27.19 -31.07
N PHE A 486 8.13 26.11 -31.01
CA PHE A 486 9.58 26.16 -30.77
C PHE A 486 10.35 25.23 -31.71
N SER A 487 11.60 25.59 -31.96
CA SER A 487 12.54 24.78 -32.74
C SER A 487 13.47 24.05 -31.79
N PHE A 488 13.28 22.75 -31.63
CA PHE A 488 14.17 21.90 -30.83
C PHE A 488 15.23 21.26 -31.73
N GLN A 489 16.49 21.36 -31.32
CA GLN A 489 17.61 20.63 -31.91
C GLN A 489 18.08 19.55 -30.94
N GLU A 490 18.54 18.42 -31.46
CA GLU A 490 19.23 17.45 -30.62
C GLU A 490 20.59 18.02 -30.21
N SER A 491 20.86 18.04 -28.90
CA SER A 491 22.18 18.39 -28.40
C SER A 491 23.20 17.38 -28.93
N PRO A 492 24.34 17.83 -29.48
CA PRO A 492 25.38 16.91 -29.94
C PRO A 492 25.81 16.02 -28.77
N ARG A 493 25.79 14.68 -28.96
CA ARG A 493 26.22 13.68 -27.97
C ARG A 493 27.73 13.85 -27.69
N THR A 494 28.11 14.84 -26.89
CA THR A 494 29.52 15.14 -26.58
C THR A 494 30.08 14.26 -25.46
N ASP A 495 29.22 13.74 -24.59
CA ASP A 495 29.62 12.84 -23.50
C ASP A 495 28.89 11.51 -23.57
N LYS A 496 29.62 10.41 -23.31
CA LYS A 496 29.13 9.03 -23.21
C LYS A 496 28.14 8.79 -22.04
N SER A 497 27.51 9.82 -21.50
CA SER A 497 26.53 9.69 -20.43
C SER A 497 25.24 10.48 -20.71
N SER A 498 24.15 9.73 -20.89
CA SER A 498 22.80 10.03 -20.37
C SER A 498 21.82 10.96 -21.10
N SER A 499 22.07 11.48 -22.30
CA SER A 499 21.01 12.16 -23.07
C SER A 499 20.28 11.17 -24.00
N LEU A 500 19.00 10.89 -23.73
CA LEU A 500 18.14 10.09 -24.62
C LEU A 500 17.97 10.82 -25.97
N SER A 501 18.09 10.12 -27.09
CA SER A 501 17.74 10.70 -28.40
C SER A 501 16.23 10.83 -28.57
N PHE A 502 15.80 11.62 -29.57
CA PHE A 502 14.38 11.77 -29.84
C PHE A 502 13.72 10.45 -30.24
N LEU A 503 14.40 9.56 -30.98
CA LEU A 503 13.85 8.24 -31.32
C LEU A 503 13.72 7.35 -30.09
N GLN A 504 14.70 7.32 -29.19
CA GLN A 504 14.61 6.55 -27.96
C GLN A 504 13.49 7.05 -27.04
N ALA A 505 13.34 8.37 -26.94
CA ALA A 505 12.27 8.99 -26.17
C ALA A 505 10.90 8.66 -26.76
N ALA A 506 10.76 8.75 -28.09
CA ALA A 506 9.56 8.38 -28.80
C ALA A 506 9.24 6.88 -28.67
N ALA A 507 10.25 5.99 -28.71
CA ALA A 507 10.08 4.57 -28.49
C ALA A 507 9.55 4.25 -27.09
N LYS A 508 9.97 5.01 -26.07
CA LYS A 508 9.37 4.92 -24.74
C LYS A 508 7.93 5.45 -24.70
N GLY A 509 7.61 6.51 -25.43
CA GLY A 509 6.25 7.07 -25.55
C GLY A 509 5.28 6.24 -26.40
N GLY A 510 5.78 5.27 -27.17
CA GLY A 510 5.00 4.32 -27.98
C GLY A 510 4.97 4.63 -29.47
N VAL A 511 4.44 3.70 -30.27
CA VAL A 511 4.46 3.72 -31.75
C VAL A 511 3.97 5.03 -32.38
N ARG A 512 2.89 5.62 -31.87
CA ARG A 512 2.33 6.87 -32.41
C ARG A 512 3.31 8.04 -32.32
N MET A 513 4.15 8.04 -31.29
CA MET A 513 5.16 9.08 -31.13
C MET A 513 6.29 8.91 -32.14
N MET A 514 6.70 7.66 -32.40
CA MET A 514 7.68 7.33 -33.44
C MET A 514 7.16 7.69 -34.83
N GLU A 515 5.91 7.34 -35.14
CA GLU A 515 5.23 7.72 -36.38
C GLU A 515 5.25 9.23 -36.58
N TYR A 516 4.83 9.98 -35.57
CA TYR A 516 4.80 11.44 -35.62
C TYR A 516 6.19 12.03 -35.88
N LEU A 517 7.21 11.55 -35.15
CA LEU A 517 8.58 12.03 -35.27
C LEU A 517 9.10 11.90 -36.72
N ILE A 518 8.87 10.74 -37.34
CA ILE A 518 9.31 10.45 -38.71
C ILE A 518 8.49 11.23 -39.74
N GLN A 519 7.16 11.30 -39.58
CA GLN A 519 6.28 12.05 -40.50
C GLN A 519 6.62 13.54 -40.54
N THR A 520 7.08 14.09 -39.43
CA THR A 520 7.42 15.51 -39.31
C THR A 520 8.85 15.82 -39.77
N GLY A 521 9.55 14.85 -40.36
CA GLY A 521 10.82 15.06 -41.06
C GLY A 521 12.08 14.78 -40.23
N TYR A 522 11.96 14.09 -39.09
CA TYR A 522 13.14 13.61 -38.36
C TYR A 522 13.86 12.54 -39.19
N GLN A 523 15.15 12.77 -39.46
CA GLN A 523 15.94 11.88 -40.31
C GLN A 523 16.57 10.78 -39.46
N VAL A 524 16.05 9.55 -39.60
CA VAL A 524 16.63 8.35 -39.01
C VAL A 524 17.48 7.64 -40.05
N LEU A 525 18.76 7.44 -39.77
CA LEU A 525 19.61 6.58 -40.58
C LEU A 525 19.35 5.12 -40.23
N ALA A 526 19.01 4.31 -41.22
CA ALA A 526 18.77 2.88 -41.02
C ALA A 526 20.04 2.19 -40.49
N GLY A 527 19.88 1.29 -39.51
CA GLY A 527 20.99 0.59 -38.86
C GLY A 527 21.91 1.47 -37.99
N SER A 528 21.51 2.71 -37.69
CA SER A 528 22.25 3.58 -36.78
C SER A 528 22.21 3.06 -35.33
N PRO A 529 23.20 3.42 -34.48
CA PRO A 529 23.18 3.07 -33.06
C PRO A 529 21.92 3.57 -32.34
N GLU A 530 21.33 4.67 -32.82
CA GLU A 530 20.09 5.21 -32.29
C GLU A 530 18.89 4.25 -32.49
N VAL A 531 18.80 3.62 -33.65
CA VAL A 531 17.76 2.62 -33.94
C VAL A 531 17.97 1.36 -33.12
N ALA A 532 19.22 0.91 -32.95
CA ALA A 532 19.52 -0.25 -32.11
C ALA A 532 19.11 -0.01 -30.65
N GLU A 533 19.40 1.17 -30.10
CA GLU A 533 19.00 1.55 -28.75
C GLU A 533 17.47 1.69 -28.62
N ALA A 534 16.79 2.26 -29.63
CA ALA A 534 15.32 2.34 -29.66
C ALA A 534 14.67 0.95 -29.77
N LEU A 535 15.25 0.04 -30.55
CA LEU A 535 14.81 -1.36 -30.66
C LEU A 535 14.88 -2.06 -29.31
N GLN A 536 15.95 -1.87 -28.54
CA GLN A 536 16.09 -2.45 -27.19
C GLN A 536 14.96 -2.00 -26.25
N ILE A 537 14.52 -0.74 -26.35
CA ILE A 537 13.41 -0.20 -25.57
C ILE A 537 12.07 -0.81 -26.01
N VAL A 538 11.85 -0.95 -27.32
CA VAL A 538 10.63 -1.56 -27.87
C VAL A 538 10.52 -3.02 -27.42
N LEU A 539 11.63 -3.75 -27.44
CA LEU A 539 11.70 -5.14 -27.00
C LEU A 539 11.45 -5.28 -25.50
N SER A 540 12.01 -4.39 -24.65
CA SER A 540 11.77 -4.48 -23.21
C SER A 540 10.32 -4.23 -22.79
N LYS A 541 9.53 -3.58 -23.65
CA LYS A 541 8.09 -3.36 -23.46
C LYS A 541 7.20 -4.37 -24.19
N ALA A 542 7.76 -5.26 -25.00
CA ALA A 542 7.02 -6.10 -25.94
C ALA A 542 6.01 -5.30 -26.81
N ASP A 543 6.37 -4.07 -27.23
CA ASP A 543 5.50 -3.23 -28.06
C ASP A 543 5.53 -3.68 -29.53
N ASN A 544 4.65 -4.63 -29.85
CA ASN A 544 4.53 -5.23 -31.19
C ASN A 544 4.20 -4.20 -32.29
N ALA A 545 3.49 -3.12 -31.95
CA ALA A 545 3.13 -2.09 -32.93
C ALA A 545 4.34 -1.22 -33.27
N ALA A 546 5.12 -0.82 -32.26
CA ALA A 546 6.37 -0.09 -32.48
C ALA A 546 7.41 -0.95 -33.22
N LEU A 547 7.45 -2.25 -32.93
CA LEU A 547 8.33 -3.19 -33.62
C LEU A 547 7.97 -3.34 -35.11
N ALA A 548 6.68 -3.55 -35.41
CA ALA A 548 6.18 -3.62 -36.78
C ALA A 548 6.50 -2.32 -37.56
N PHE A 549 6.30 -1.17 -36.93
CA PHE A 549 6.62 0.14 -37.52
C PHE A 549 8.10 0.27 -37.92
N LEU A 550 9.02 -0.19 -37.07
CA LEU A 550 10.46 -0.17 -37.36
C LEU A 550 10.82 -1.05 -38.57
N PHE A 551 10.18 -2.22 -38.69
CA PHE A 551 10.39 -3.15 -39.82
C PHE A 551 9.77 -2.65 -41.13
N GLU A 552 8.52 -2.21 -41.11
CA GLU A 552 7.80 -1.73 -42.31
C GLU A 552 8.53 -0.55 -42.97
N ARG A 553 9.22 0.27 -42.18
CA ARG A 553 9.99 1.43 -42.65
C ARG A 553 11.45 1.10 -42.97
N ASN A 554 11.86 -0.16 -42.84
CA ASN A 554 13.24 -0.63 -43.04
C ASN A 554 14.28 0.16 -42.23
N LEU A 555 13.92 0.59 -41.02
CA LEU A 555 14.80 1.41 -40.16
C LEU A 555 15.84 0.56 -39.45
N VAL A 556 15.51 -0.71 -39.17
CA VAL A 556 16.41 -1.67 -38.53
C VAL A 556 17.62 -1.99 -39.42
N GLY A 557 17.51 -1.78 -40.75
CA GLY A 557 18.59 -2.00 -41.71
C GLY A 557 18.91 -3.49 -41.88
N ASP A 558 20.18 -3.81 -42.16
CA ASP A 558 20.66 -5.18 -42.37
C ASP A 558 20.93 -5.93 -41.05
N LEU A 559 20.17 -5.67 -39.99
CA LEU A 559 20.39 -6.32 -38.69
C LEU A 559 20.13 -7.83 -38.82
N VAL A 560 21.20 -8.62 -38.88
CA VAL A 560 21.12 -10.09 -39.04
C VAL A 560 20.89 -10.80 -37.71
N SER A 561 21.31 -10.18 -36.60
CA SER A 561 21.17 -10.75 -35.25
C SER A 561 20.86 -9.72 -34.18
N ILE A 562 20.17 -10.18 -33.12
CA ILE A 562 20.07 -9.48 -31.83
C ILE A 562 20.90 -10.25 -30.80
N GLY A 563 21.72 -9.53 -30.03
CA GLY A 563 22.54 -10.10 -28.97
C GLY A 563 21.80 -10.28 -27.65
N ASP A 564 22.43 -10.99 -26.70
CA ASP A 564 21.86 -11.36 -25.40
C ASP A 564 21.25 -10.20 -24.61
N THR A 565 21.84 -9.00 -24.65
CA THR A 565 21.33 -7.82 -23.92
C THR A 565 19.93 -7.38 -24.37
N SER A 566 19.58 -7.63 -25.64
CA SER A 566 18.27 -7.28 -26.20
C SER A 566 17.23 -8.38 -25.92
N ILE A 567 17.69 -9.63 -25.85
CA ILE A 567 16.85 -10.78 -25.51
C ILE A 567 16.54 -10.78 -24.01
N MET A 568 17.53 -10.52 -23.15
CA MET A 568 17.34 -10.37 -21.71
C MET A 568 16.39 -9.20 -21.38
N ALA A 569 16.46 -8.10 -22.13
CA ALA A 569 15.53 -6.99 -21.93
C ALA A 569 14.06 -7.39 -22.18
N LEU A 570 13.79 -8.28 -23.13
CA LEU A 570 12.46 -8.86 -23.38
C LEU A 570 12.03 -9.81 -22.24
N VAL A 571 12.95 -10.66 -21.75
CA VAL A 571 12.70 -11.66 -20.70
C VAL A 571 12.45 -10.99 -19.34
N ASP A 572 13.22 -9.96 -18.99
CA ASP A 572 13.19 -9.25 -17.70
C ASP A 572 12.07 -8.20 -17.59
N SER A 573 11.17 -8.10 -18.58
CA SER A 573 10.09 -7.12 -18.57
C SER A 573 9.17 -7.31 -17.34
N PRO A 574 8.95 -6.26 -16.52
CA PRO A 574 8.13 -6.35 -15.31
C PRO A 574 6.63 -6.51 -15.60
N ASP A 575 6.18 -6.17 -16.81
CA ASP A 575 4.75 -6.14 -17.20
C ASP A 575 4.23 -7.47 -17.79
N GLY A 576 5.07 -8.51 -17.88
CA GLY A 576 4.67 -9.93 -17.82
C GLY A 576 3.56 -10.47 -18.74
N ASP A 577 3.21 -9.83 -19.85
CA ASP A 577 2.25 -10.41 -20.80
C ASP A 577 2.95 -11.41 -21.74
N LEU A 578 2.88 -12.69 -21.36
CA LEU A 578 3.42 -13.83 -22.11
C LEU A 578 2.91 -13.88 -23.57
N ALA A 579 1.67 -13.44 -23.83
CA ALA A 579 1.12 -13.42 -25.18
C ALA A 579 1.76 -12.34 -26.04
N ALA A 580 2.00 -11.15 -25.45
CA ALA A 580 2.69 -10.06 -26.13
C ALA A 580 4.13 -10.46 -26.48
N MET A 581 4.85 -11.07 -25.53
CA MET A 581 6.22 -11.57 -25.73
C MET A 581 6.31 -12.63 -26.84
N SER A 582 5.37 -13.58 -26.88
CA SER A 582 5.30 -14.61 -27.93
C SER A 582 5.13 -13.96 -29.31
N ALA A 583 4.22 -12.99 -29.44
CA ALA A 583 4.01 -12.29 -30.69
C ALA A 583 5.24 -11.47 -31.12
N THR A 584 5.98 -10.88 -30.17
CA THR A 584 7.25 -10.19 -30.43
C THR A 584 8.29 -11.15 -31.02
N LEU A 585 8.44 -12.34 -30.44
CA LEU A 585 9.37 -13.37 -30.92
C LEU A 585 9.00 -13.89 -32.32
N ASP A 586 7.71 -14.17 -32.54
CA ASP A 586 7.22 -14.60 -33.85
C ASP A 586 7.50 -13.54 -34.93
N MET A 587 7.34 -12.26 -34.60
CA MET A 587 7.63 -11.15 -35.50
C MET A 587 9.12 -11.04 -35.82
N LEU A 588 10.01 -11.16 -34.83
CA LEU A 588 11.47 -11.14 -35.03
C LEU A 588 11.92 -12.29 -35.95
N LEU A 589 11.39 -13.50 -35.71
CA LEU A 589 11.68 -14.69 -36.52
C LEU A 589 11.15 -14.54 -37.96
N ALA A 590 9.95 -14.00 -38.13
CA ALA A 590 9.36 -13.77 -39.46
C ALA A 590 10.19 -12.81 -40.32
N HIS A 591 10.88 -11.85 -39.70
CA HIS A 591 11.78 -10.91 -40.37
C HIS A 591 13.23 -11.42 -40.51
N GLY A 592 13.49 -12.68 -40.14
CA GLY A 592 14.78 -13.35 -40.37
C GLY A 592 15.90 -12.97 -39.39
N ILE A 593 15.56 -12.35 -38.26
CA ILE A 593 16.55 -11.99 -37.24
C ILE A 593 16.98 -13.24 -36.46
N ARG A 594 18.29 -13.46 -36.39
CA ARG A 594 18.88 -14.54 -35.58
C ARG A 594 19.07 -14.07 -34.14
N MET A 595 18.71 -14.93 -33.19
CA MET A 595 19.02 -14.72 -31.77
C MET A 595 20.40 -15.31 -31.49
N GLU A 596 21.40 -14.44 -31.28
CA GLU A 596 22.77 -14.87 -30.96
C GLU A 596 22.94 -14.91 -29.44
N ILE A 597 23.34 -16.08 -28.93
CA ILE A 597 23.54 -16.35 -27.51
C ILE A 597 25.03 -16.29 -27.23
N GLU A 598 25.48 -15.46 -26.28
CA GLU A 598 26.84 -15.53 -25.77
C GLU A 598 26.95 -16.75 -24.83
N GLU A 599 28.00 -17.54 -24.99
CA GLU A 599 28.26 -18.74 -24.18
C GLU A 599 28.54 -18.37 -22.71
N GLN A 600 27.51 -18.15 -21.89
CA GLN A 600 27.58 -18.22 -20.43
C GLN A 600 26.36 -18.94 -19.85
N ASP A 601 26.54 -19.57 -18.67
CA ASP A 601 25.70 -20.59 -17.99
C ASP A 601 24.19 -20.28 -17.74
N LYS A 602 23.65 -19.17 -18.26
CA LYS A 602 22.23 -18.83 -18.21
C LYS A 602 21.77 -18.27 -19.55
N SER A 603 21.26 -19.15 -20.41
CA SER A 603 20.68 -18.73 -21.69
C SER A 603 19.39 -17.94 -21.45
N PRO A 604 19.19 -16.78 -22.11
CA PRO A 604 17.92 -16.04 -22.05
C PRO A 604 16.71 -16.88 -22.51
N LEU A 605 16.93 -17.84 -23.43
CA LEU A 605 15.91 -18.81 -23.88
C LEU A 605 15.57 -19.83 -22.78
N HIS A 606 16.51 -20.15 -21.89
CA HIS A 606 16.25 -21.03 -20.75
C HIS A 606 15.31 -20.34 -19.75
N ASP A 607 15.53 -19.07 -19.42
CA ASP A 607 14.63 -18.31 -18.54
C ASP A 607 13.25 -18.06 -19.17
N LEU A 608 13.19 -17.85 -20.49
CA LEU A 608 11.92 -17.74 -21.23
C LEU A 608 11.14 -19.08 -21.26
N TYR A 609 11.84 -20.21 -21.41
CA TYR A 609 11.25 -21.56 -21.34
C TYR A 609 10.69 -21.91 -19.96
N PHE A 610 11.22 -21.34 -18.87
CA PHE A 610 10.67 -21.54 -17.53
C PHE A 610 9.50 -20.60 -17.20
N ARG A 611 9.32 -19.50 -17.95
CA ARG A 611 8.23 -18.52 -17.75
C ARG A 611 6.99 -18.81 -18.62
N VAL A 612 7.15 -19.35 -19.82
CA VAL A 612 6.07 -19.85 -20.72
C VAL A 612 5.66 -21.26 -20.31
#